data_AF-B0L7E6-F1
#
_entry.id   AF-B0L7E6-F1
#
_cell.length_a   1.000
_cell.length_b   1.000
_cell.length_c   1.000
_cell.angle_alpha   90.00
_cell.angle_beta   90.00
_cell.angle_gamma   90.00
#
_symmetry.space_group_name_H-M   'P 1'
#
loop_
_entity.id
_entity.type
_entity.pdbx_description
1 polymer ?
#
loop_
_entity_poly.entity_id
_entity_poly.type
_entity_poly.pdbx_seq_one_letter_code
_entity_poly.pdbx_strand_id
1 'polypeptide(L)'
;VWQCDPMHGNTEQSSHGFKTRRLDRVVDELLGYFDVHRSLGTHPGGVHVELTGENVTECLDGIRGVEDQHLPDRYETACDPRLNMRQSLELALLVAEILRG
;
A
#
# COMPACT_ATOMS: atom_id res chain seq x y z
N VAL A 1 2.71 -19.85 -7.56
CA VAL A 1 3.40 -18.72 -6.91
C VAL A 1 2.41 -18.13 -5.92
N TRP A 2 2.77 -17.99 -4.64
CA TRP A 2 1.97 -17.23 -3.68
C TRP A 2 2.28 -15.75 -3.90
N GLN A 3 1.25 -14.91 -4.02
CA GLN A 3 1.41 -13.48 -4.25
C GLN A 3 0.42 -12.74 -3.37
N CYS A 4 0.91 -11.72 -2.66
CA CYS A 4 0.07 -10.83 -1.85
C CYS A 4 -0.35 -9.62 -2.67
N ASP A 5 -1.63 -9.30 -2.64
CA ASP A 5 -2.21 -8.07 -3.15
C ASP A 5 -2.79 -7.28 -1.97
N PRO A 6 -1.97 -6.41 -1.34
CA PRO A 6 -2.38 -5.68 -0.15
C PRO A 6 -3.26 -4.46 -0.48
N MET A 7 -3.74 -4.33 -1.72
CA MET A 7 -4.43 -3.12 -2.18
C MET A 7 -5.95 -3.29 -2.09
N HIS A 8 -6.48 -4.29 -2.78
CA HIS A 8 -7.93 -4.38 -3.01
C HIS A 8 -8.71 -4.75 -1.74
N GLY A 9 -8.11 -5.51 -0.82
CA GLY A 9 -8.70 -5.84 0.48
C GLY A 9 -8.77 -4.68 1.47
N ASN A 10 -7.99 -3.61 1.25
CA ASN A 10 -7.79 -2.51 2.20
C ASN A 10 -8.41 -1.18 1.77
N THR A 11 -9.34 -1.20 0.81
CA THR A 11 -9.99 0.02 0.32
C THR A 11 -11.08 0.49 1.27
N GLU A 12 -11.08 1.78 1.61
CA GLU A 12 -12.08 2.45 2.44
C GLU A 12 -12.54 3.77 1.82
N GLN A 13 -13.61 4.35 2.37
CA GLN A 13 -14.09 5.67 1.97
C GLN A 13 -13.66 6.71 3.03
N SER A 14 -13.03 7.79 2.58
CA SER A 14 -12.62 8.93 3.40
C SER A 14 -13.82 9.74 3.88
N SER A 15 -13.59 10.61 4.87
CA SER A 15 -14.62 11.52 5.39
C SER A 15 -15.18 12.49 4.35
N HIS A 16 -14.43 12.77 3.28
CA HIS A 16 -14.83 13.63 2.16
C HIS A 16 -15.37 12.83 0.96
N GLY A 17 -15.58 11.53 1.10
CA GLY A 17 -16.22 10.68 0.08
C GLY A 17 -15.27 10.05 -0.94
N PHE A 18 -13.96 10.31 -0.85
CA PHE A 18 -12.95 9.70 -1.72
C PHE A 18 -12.74 8.23 -1.36
N LYS A 19 -12.57 7.37 -2.37
CA LYS A 19 -11.98 6.05 -2.12
C LYS A 19 -10.52 6.26 -1.74
N THR A 20 -10.03 5.56 -0.74
CA THR A 20 -8.63 5.64 -0.35
C THR A 20 -8.18 4.34 0.31
N ARG A 21 -6.89 4.22 0.59
CA ARG A 21 -6.26 3.13 1.32
C ARG A 21 -5.27 3.74 2.31
N ARG A 22 -5.20 3.21 3.53
CA ARG A 22 -4.20 3.62 4.51
C ARG A 22 -2.95 2.78 4.34
N LEU A 23 -1.80 3.43 4.17
CA LEU A 23 -0.53 2.75 3.94
C LEU A 23 -0.17 1.79 5.08
N ASP A 24 -0.55 2.10 6.32
CA ASP A 24 -0.33 1.22 7.48
C ASP A 24 -1.05 -0.12 7.34
N ARG A 25 -2.28 -0.16 6.80
CA ARG A 25 -3.01 -1.42 6.53
C ARG A 25 -2.42 -2.21 5.37
N VAL A 26 -2.01 -1.52 4.30
CA VAL A 26 -1.31 -2.14 3.16
C VAL A 26 -0.03 -2.83 3.64
N VAL A 27 0.72 -2.14 4.52
CA VAL A 27 1.94 -2.68 5.14
C VAL A 27 1.63 -3.84 6.08
N ASP A 28 0.60 -3.74 6.92
CA ASP A 28 0.21 -4.80 7.85
C ASP A 28 -0.15 -6.11 7.14
N GLU A 29 -0.88 -6.04 6.03
CA GLU A 29 -1.20 -7.24 5.23
C GLU A 29 0.06 -7.90 4.66
N LEU A 30 1.03 -7.11 4.19
CA LEU A 30 2.32 -7.65 3.75
C LEU A 30 3.07 -8.32 4.88
N LEU A 31 3.15 -7.68 6.06
CA LEU A 31 3.79 -8.26 7.24
C LEU A 31 3.15 -9.60 7.60
N GLY A 32 1.81 -9.66 7.66
CA GLY A 32 1.06 -10.89 7.90
C GLY A 32 1.32 -11.97 6.85
N TYR A 33 1.35 -11.60 5.56
CA TYR A 33 1.69 -12.50 4.47
C TYR A 33 3.09 -13.13 4.64
N PHE A 34 4.10 -12.34 4.97
CA PHE A 34 5.44 -12.84 5.23
C PHE A 34 5.51 -13.71 6.50
N ASP A 35 4.79 -13.35 7.56
CA ASP A 35 4.75 -14.12 8.80
C ASP A 35 4.07 -15.49 8.62
N VAL A 36 3.00 -15.56 7.82
CA VAL A 36 2.37 -16.83 7.43
C VAL A 36 3.37 -17.72 6.68
N HIS A 37 4.08 -17.17 5.70
CA HIS A 37 5.06 -17.94 4.94
C HIS A 37 6.23 -18.43 5.81
N ARG A 38 6.73 -17.56 6.70
CA ARG A 38 7.78 -17.89 7.67
C ARG A 38 7.34 -19.02 8.61
N SER A 39 6.14 -18.92 9.18
CA SER A 39 5.61 -19.92 10.13
C SER A 39 5.34 -21.29 9.48
N LEU A 40 4.92 -21.31 8.21
CA LEU A 40 4.62 -22.54 7.48
C LEU A 40 5.84 -23.10 6.72
N GLY A 41 6.98 -22.41 6.72
CA GLY A 41 8.17 -22.81 5.95
C GLY A 41 7.92 -22.80 4.43
N THR A 42 7.05 -21.92 3.94
CA THR A 42 6.70 -21.80 2.52
C THR A 42 7.29 -20.53 1.90
N HIS A 43 7.31 -20.46 0.57
CA HIS A 43 7.97 -19.36 -0.15
C HIS A 43 6.99 -18.20 -0.47
N PRO A 44 7.28 -16.96 0.01
CA PRO A 44 6.52 -15.76 -0.37
C PRO A 44 6.94 -15.31 -1.78
N GLY A 45 6.14 -15.67 -2.79
CA GLY A 45 6.54 -15.62 -4.19
C GLY A 45 6.43 -14.26 -4.89
N GLY A 46 5.68 -13.31 -4.33
CA GLY A 46 5.64 -11.95 -4.87
C GLY A 46 4.65 -11.03 -4.17
N VAL A 47 4.63 -9.78 -4.65
CA VAL A 47 3.70 -8.73 -4.24
C VAL A 47 3.07 -8.13 -5.50
N HIS A 48 1.80 -7.74 -5.43
CA HIS A 48 1.05 -7.05 -6.48
C HIS A 48 0.54 -5.73 -5.90
N VAL A 49 0.99 -4.59 -6.42
CA VAL A 49 0.53 -3.27 -5.96
C VAL A 49 0.09 -2.39 -7.12
N GLU A 50 -0.83 -1.47 -6.83
CA GLU A 50 -1.26 -0.41 -7.74
C GLU A 50 -0.48 0.86 -7.41
N LEU A 51 0.32 1.35 -8.36
CA LEU A 51 1.18 2.51 -8.17
C LEU A 51 1.21 3.43 -9.39
N THR A 52 1.68 4.65 -9.17
CA THR A 52 2.05 5.59 -10.22
C THR A 52 3.35 6.31 -9.87
N GLY A 53 4.13 6.69 -10.88
CA GLY A 53 5.32 7.53 -10.71
C GLY A 53 5.00 8.98 -10.38
N GLU A 54 3.72 9.35 -10.42
CA GLU A 54 3.25 10.69 -10.12
C GLU A 54 3.14 10.94 -8.60
N ASN A 55 3.33 12.19 -8.19
CA ASN A 55 3.12 12.62 -6.80
C ASN A 55 1.63 12.90 -6.51
N VAL A 56 0.80 11.85 -6.61
CA VAL A 56 -0.65 11.89 -6.34
C VAL A 56 -0.97 11.81 -4.85
N THR A 57 -2.17 12.24 -4.48
CA THR A 57 -2.70 12.21 -3.10
C THR A 57 -3.85 11.21 -2.99
N GLU A 58 -3.63 9.95 -3.40
CA GLU A 58 -4.70 8.94 -3.50
C GLU A 58 -4.77 8.01 -2.28
N CYS A 59 -3.62 7.62 -1.70
CA CYS A 59 -3.52 6.77 -0.51
C CYS A 59 -3.03 7.58 0.69
N LEU A 60 -3.59 7.32 1.87
CA LEU A 60 -3.27 7.99 3.13
C LEU A 60 -1.98 7.47 3.77
N ASP A 61 -1.18 8.36 4.34
CA ASP A 61 0.17 8.07 4.86
C ASP A 61 0.47 8.79 6.19
N GLY A 62 -0.37 8.51 7.20
CA GLY A 62 -0.10 8.83 8.61
C GLY A 62 0.35 10.29 8.90
N ILE A 63 1.20 10.45 9.92
CA ILE A 63 1.51 11.75 10.57
C ILE A 63 2.36 12.70 9.70
N ARG A 64 3.01 12.21 8.63
CA ARG A 64 3.91 13.02 7.78
C ARG A 64 3.68 12.82 6.28
N GLY A 65 2.54 12.26 5.90
CA GLY A 65 2.20 11.97 4.51
C GLY A 65 0.84 12.55 4.13
N VAL A 66 0.16 11.86 3.22
CA VAL A 66 -1.15 12.28 2.73
C VAL A 66 -2.20 12.04 3.82
N GLU A 67 -2.83 13.12 4.27
CA GLU A 67 -4.01 13.08 5.14
C GLU A 67 -5.32 13.27 4.34
N ASP A 68 -6.47 13.00 4.96
CA ASP A 68 -7.80 13.03 4.31
C ASP A 68 -8.06 14.37 3.58
N GLN A 69 -7.66 15.50 4.19
CA GLN A 69 -7.81 16.83 3.60
C GLN A 69 -6.99 17.06 2.32
N HIS A 70 -5.94 16.27 2.08
CA HIS A 70 -5.05 16.40 0.92
C HIS A 70 -5.52 15.54 -0.26
N LEU A 71 -6.45 14.59 -0.04
CA LEU A 71 -6.99 13.75 -1.10
C LEU A 71 -7.43 14.54 -2.34
N PRO A 72 -8.21 15.64 -2.25
CA PRO A 72 -8.63 16.38 -3.43
C PRO A 72 -7.51 17.12 -4.18
N ASP A 73 -6.32 17.29 -3.60
CA ASP A 73 -5.26 18.11 -4.20
C ASP A 73 -4.78 17.55 -5.54
N ARG A 74 -4.59 16.22 -5.63
CA ARG A 74 -4.11 15.50 -6.81
C ARG A 74 -4.63 14.05 -6.85
N TYR A 75 -5.96 13.90 -6.85
CA TYR A 75 -6.62 12.61 -7.05
C TYR A 75 -6.86 12.36 -8.55
N GLU A 76 -6.01 11.57 -9.20
CA GLU A 76 -5.96 11.47 -10.67
C GLU A 76 -6.37 10.10 -11.21
N THR A 77 -6.51 9.09 -10.35
CA THR A 77 -6.93 7.74 -10.74
C THR A 77 -8.35 7.72 -11.32
N ALA A 78 -8.55 6.89 -12.34
CA ALA A 78 -9.86 6.63 -12.93
C ALA A 78 -10.68 5.60 -12.14
N CYS A 79 -10.05 4.87 -11.22
CA CYS A 79 -10.70 3.83 -10.44
C CYS A 79 -10.19 3.83 -8.99
N ASP A 80 -9.20 2.99 -8.70
CA ASP A 80 -8.74 2.75 -7.34
C ASP A 80 -7.53 3.62 -6.98
N PRO A 81 -7.41 4.02 -5.69
CA PRO A 81 -6.35 4.88 -5.20
C PRO A 81 -4.99 4.17 -5.28
N ARG A 82 -4.02 4.79 -5.97
CA ARG A 82 -2.70 4.22 -6.22
C ARG A 82 -1.68 4.76 -5.23
N LEU A 83 -0.66 3.96 -4.95
CA LEU A 83 0.54 4.45 -4.26
C LEU A 83 1.23 5.50 -5.13
N ASN A 84 1.58 6.64 -4.53
CA ASN A 84 2.43 7.61 -5.20
C ASN A 84 3.90 7.15 -5.24
N MET A 85 4.75 7.89 -5.93
CA MET A 85 6.17 7.54 -6.08
C MET A 85 6.89 7.30 -4.75
N ARG A 86 6.65 8.16 -3.75
CA ARG A 86 7.29 8.07 -2.43
C ARG A 86 6.84 6.82 -1.69
N GLN A 87 5.52 6.64 -1.57
CA GLN A 87 4.92 5.48 -0.90
C GLN A 87 5.38 4.16 -1.54
N SER A 88 5.49 4.14 -2.87
CA SER A 88 5.95 2.97 -3.62
C SER A 88 7.41 2.61 -3.29
N LEU A 89 8.28 3.62 -3.18
CA LEU A 89 9.69 3.40 -2.84
C LEU A 89 9.85 2.95 -1.38
N GLU A 90 9.12 3.58 -0.46
CA GLU A 90 9.12 3.20 0.96
C GLU A 90 8.64 1.74 1.14
N LEU A 91 7.56 1.35 0.45
CA LEU A 91 7.07 -0.03 0.46
C LEU A 91 8.10 -1.02 -0.11
N ALA A 92 8.78 -0.67 -1.21
CA ALA A 92 9.81 -1.51 -1.80
C ALA A 92 11.00 -1.72 -0.85
N LEU A 93 11.44 -0.66 -0.16
CA LEU A 93 12.51 -0.74 0.84
C LEU A 93 12.11 -1.61 2.03
N LEU A 94 10.87 -1.47 2.52
CA LEU A 94 10.34 -2.30 3.59
C LEU A 94 10.29 -3.78 3.18
N VAL A 95 9.77 -4.10 1.99
CA VAL A 95 9.75 -5.49 1.49
C VAL A 95 11.16 -6.06 1.36
N ALA A 96 12.13 -5.24 0.92
CA ALA A 96 13.53 -5.65 0.86
C ALA A 96 14.14 -5.89 2.26
N GLU A 97 13.73 -5.15 3.29
CA GLU A 97 14.08 -5.44 4.69
C GLU A 97 13.50 -6.77 5.15
N ILE A 98 12.20 -7.00 4.93
CA ILE A 98 11.52 -8.23 5.35
C ILE A 98 12.15 -9.48 4.69
N LEU A 99 12.53 -9.37 3.41
CA LEU A 99 13.16 -10.47 2.66
C LEU A 99 14.59 -10.78 3.13
N ARG A 100 15.29 -9.83 3.75
CA ARG A 100 16.67 -10.03 4.25
C ARG A 100 16.73 -10.80 5.58
N GLY A 101 15.63 -10.80 6.34
CA GLY A 101 15.57 -11.42 7.67
C GLY A 101 15.99 -10.46 8.76
#